data_AF-W0FMU9-F1
#
_entry.id   AF-W0FMU9-F1
#
_cell.length_a   1.000
_cell.length_b   1.000
_cell.length_c   1.000
_cell.angle_alpha   90.00
_cell.angle_beta   90.00
_cell.angle_gamma   90.00
#
_symmetry.space_group_name_H-M   'P 1'
#
loop_
_entity.id
_entity.type
_entity.pdbx_description
1 polymer ?
#
loop_
_entity_poly.entity_id
_entity_poly.type
_entity_poly.pdbx_seq_one_letter_code
_entity_poly.pdbx_strand_id
1 'polypeptide(L)'
;MIEAWHVREALRSRFGSSLVDIPGIWERASALLRSYAPYRDTFASLAERMEDVIFNTVYEQLGPSMGAQMDDGTVRRIRSSEMKEAADDVMGVLFDDLKVYSVNYDSLHDYCMTTGSFSAMRVLYTRYADFMPASERKIIARIIRDSRPREVWEPWLDPADRS
;
A
#
# COMPACT_ATOMS: atom_id res chain seq x y z
N MET A 1 9.11 -11.71 -7.58
CA MET A 1 10.24 -11.07 -6.88
C MET A 1 9.95 -9.59 -6.88
N ILE A 2 9.94 -8.96 -5.70
CA ILE A 2 9.63 -7.54 -5.55
C ILE A 2 10.81 -6.70 -6.04
N GLU A 3 10.53 -5.78 -6.96
CA GLU A 3 11.51 -4.90 -7.62
C GLU A 3 11.07 -3.44 -7.53
N ALA A 4 12.00 -2.50 -7.78
CA ALA A 4 11.74 -1.07 -7.70
C ALA A 4 10.58 -0.59 -8.58
N TRP A 5 10.35 -1.23 -9.73
CA TRP A 5 9.23 -0.87 -10.61
C TRP A 5 7.86 -1.18 -10.01
N HIS A 6 7.74 -2.17 -9.12
CA HIS A 6 6.49 -2.45 -8.42
C HIS A 6 6.15 -1.33 -7.43
N VAL A 7 7.16 -0.85 -6.70
CA VAL A 7 7.03 0.28 -5.76
C VAL A 7 6.66 1.55 -6.52
N ARG A 8 7.34 1.79 -7.65
CA ARG A 8 7.05 2.91 -8.55
C ARG A 8 5.60 2.93 -8.98
N GLU A 9 5.07 1.79 -9.40
CA GLU A 9 3.69 1.71 -9.88
C GLU A 9 2.67 1.92 -8.76
N ALA A 10 2.93 1.36 -7.57
CA ALA A 10 2.10 1.60 -6.38
C ALA A 10 2.03 3.09 -5.99
N LEU A 11 3.10 3.87 -6.24
CA LEU A 11 3.19 5.28 -5.85
C LEU A 11 2.83 6.26 -6.97
N ARG A 12 2.67 5.81 -8.22
CA ARG A 12 2.53 6.67 -9.39
C ARG A 12 1.36 7.66 -9.26
N SER A 13 0.20 7.17 -8.83
CA SER A 13 -1.00 8.00 -8.65
C SER A 13 -0.85 9.06 -7.57
N ARG A 14 0.02 8.84 -6.56
CA ARG A 14 0.21 9.77 -5.44
C ARG A 14 1.20 10.88 -5.73
N PHE A 15 2.31 10.51 -6.36
CA PHE A 15 3.49 11.38 -6.49
C PHE A 15 3.73 11.87 -7.92
N GLY A 16 3.03 11.31 -8.90
CA GLY A 16 3.21 11.64 -10.32
C GLY A 16 4.47 11.02 -10.92
N SER A 17 4.43 10.84 -12.23
CA SER A 17 5.47 10.20 -13.04
C SER A 17 6.82 10.93 -12.91
N SER A 18 6.79 12.26 -12.84
CA SER A 18 8.01 13.10 -12.71
C SER A 18 8.88 12.73 -11.51
N LEU A 19 8.28 12.34 -10.38
CA LEU A 19 9.00 11.89 -9.19
C LEU A 19 9.26 10.39 -9.22
N VAL A 20 8.23 9.58 -9.50
CA VAL A 20 8.36 8.12 -9.34
C VAL A 20 9.27 7.48 -10.39
N ASP A 21 9.44 8.09 -11.56
CA ASP A 21 10.28 7.56 -12.64
C ASP A 21 11.76 7.94 -12.50
N ILE A 22 12.16 8.70 -11.46
CA ILE A 22 13.57 8.99 -11.18
C ILE A 22 14.33 7.67 -11.00
N PRO A 23 15.38 7.40 -11.80
CA PRO A 23 16.12 6.15 -11.69
C PRO A 23 16.70 5.92 -10.29
N GLY A 24 16.48 4.72 -9.73
CA GLY A 24 17.05 4.31 -8.45
C GLY A 24 16.33 4.82 -7.19
N ILE A 25 15.35 5.73 -7.32
CA ILE A 25 14.68 6.36 -6.17
C ILE A 25 14.00 5.34 -5.24
N TRP A 26 13.44 4.25 -5.79
CA TRP A 26 12.71 3.23 -5.03
C TRP A 26 13.53 1.97 -4.68
N GLU A 27 14.84 1.99 -4.88
CA GLU A 27 15.69 0.83 -4.59
C GLU A 27 15.67 0.47 -3.10
N ARG A 28 15.76 1.48 -2.23
CA ARG A 28 15.69 1.31 -0.77
C ARG A 28 14.36 0.69 -0.33
N ALA A 29 13.24 1.19 -0.87
CA ALA A 29 11.91 0.67 -0.56
C ALA A 29 11.75 -0.78 -1.02
N SER A 30 12.15 -1.11 -2.26
CA SER A 30 12.06 -2.48 -2.76
C SER A 30 12.96 -3.45 -1.98
N ALA A 31 14.17 -3.01 -1.60
CA ALA A 31 15.08 -3.78 -0.77
C ALA A 31 14.50 -4.02 0.64
N LEU A 32 13.84 -3.03 1.23
CA LEU A 32 13.16 -3.17 2.51
C LEU A 32 12.06 -4.25 2.45
N LEU A 33 11.20 -4.21 1.43
CA LEU A 33 10.17 -5.23 1.23
C LEU A 33 10.77 -6.64 1.06
N ARG A 34 11.84 -6.77 0.26
CA ARG A 34 12.54 -8.06 0.07
C ARG A 34 13.20 -8.59 1.35
N SER A 35 13.54 -7.71 2.28
CA SER A 35 14.20 -8.08 3.54
C SER A 35 13.24 -8.61 4.60
N TYR A 36 11.93 -8.53 4.36
CA TYR A 36 10.89 -8.99 5.27
C TYR A 36 11.04 -10.49 5.55
N ALA A 37 11.08 -10.84 6.83
CA ALA A 37 11.10 -12.21 7.29
C ALA A 37 9.98 -12.43 8.33
N PRO A 38 8.96 -13.27 8.06
CA PRO A 38 7.80 -13.43 8.94
C PRO A 38 8.11 -13.84 10.40
N TYR A 39 9.22 -14.54 10.62
CA TYR A 39 9.65 -14.98 11.95
C TYR A 39 10.41 -13.92 12.75
N ARG A 40 10.79 -12.80 12.11
CA ARG A 40 11.59 -11.73 12.72
C ARG A 40 10.87 -10.38 12.72
N ASP A 41 10.09 -10.13 11.68
CA ASP A 41 9.50 -8.83 11.38
C ASP A 41 7.96 -8.92 11.47
N THR A 42 7.32 -7.89 12.02
CA THR A 42 5.86 -7.72 11.96
C THR A 42 5.49 -6.75 10.84
N PHE A 43 4.28 -6.87 10.28
CA PHE A 43 3.81 -5.92 9.26
C PHE A 43 3.75 -4.49 9.80
N ALA A 44 3.40 -4.29 11.07
CA ALA A 44 3.41 -2.99 11.72
C ALA A 44 4.82 -2.36 11.73
N SER A 45 5.82 -3.09 12.20
CA SER A 45 7.20 -2.59 12.22
C SER A 45 7.76 -2.34 10.82
N LEU A 46 7.35 -3.14 9.83
CA LEU A 46 7.76 -2.95 8.45
C LEU A 46 7.11 -1.70 7.84
N ALA A 47 5.83 -1.46 8.12
CA ALA A 47 5.09 -0.30 7.64
C ALA A 47 5.67 1.02 8.20
N GLU A 48 6.02 1.06 9.49
CA GLU A 48 6.70 2.22 10.11
C GLU A 48 8.03 2.52 9.42
N ARG A 49 8.87 1.48 9.24
CA ARG A 49 10.15 1.62 8.51
C ARG A 49 9.94 2.03 7.05
N MET A 50 8.86 1.57 6.41
CA MET A 50 8.53 1.93 5.04
C MET A 50 8.13 3.40 4.94
N GLU A 51 7.33 3.90 5.88
CA GLU A 51 6.97 5.32 5.96
C GLU A 51 8.22 6.20 6.06
N ASP A 52 9.17 5.84 6.94
CA ASP A 52 10.45 6.54 7.06
C ASP A 52 11.27 6.51 5.75
N VAL A 53 11.34 5.36 5.09
CA VAL A 53 12.08 5.22 3.82
C VAL A 53 11.45 6.08 2.74
N ILE A 54 10.11 6.10 2.62
CA ILE A 54 9.40 6.90 1.64
C ILE A 54 9.60 8.39 1.93
N PHE A 55 9.41 8.81 3.19
CA PHE A 55 9.58 10.21 3.57
C PHE A 55 10.98 10.72 3.24
N ASN A 56 12.02 10.02 3.70
CA ASN A 56 13.41 10.42 3.45
C ASN A 56 13.73 10.45 1.95
N THR A 57 13.26 9.46 1.20
CA THR A 57 13.47 9.39 -0.25
C THR A 57 12.80 10.56 -0.97
N VAL A 58 11.55 10.87 -0.67
CA VAL A 58 10.83 11.99 -1.29
C VAL A 58 11.46 13.32 -0.89
N TYR A 59 11.83 13.46 0.38
CA TYR A 59 12.45 14.68 0.90
C TYR A 59 13.82 14.95 0.27
N GLU A 60 14.64 13.92 0.07
CA GLU A 60 15.93 14.04 -0.62
C GLU A 60 15.78 14.58 -2.05
N GLN A 61 14.68 14.26 -2.75
CA GLN A 61 14.44 14.72 -4.11
C GLN A 61 13.78 16.10 -4.19
N LEU A 62 12.81 16.38 -3.32
CA LEU A 62 11.96 17.59 -3.40
C LEU A 62 12.35 18.70 -2.42
N GLY A 63 13.21 18.36 -1.46
CA GLY A 63 13.65 19.24 -0.39
C GLY A 63 12.49 19.75 0.49
N PRO A 64 12.71 20.85 1.22
CA PRO A 64 11.74 21.38 2.20
C PRO A 64 10.38 21.77 1.61
N SER A 65 10.34 22.06 0.30
CA SER A 65 9.10 22.46 -0.38
C SER A 65 8.12 21.30 -0.52
N MET A 66 8.63 20.06 -0.63
CA MET A 66 7.86 18.85 -0.96
C MET A 66 6.95 19.04 -2.19
N GLY A 67 7.31 19.93 -3.12
CA GLY A 67 6.52 20.20 -4.32
C GLY A 67 6.81 19.16 -5.40
N ALA A 68 5.82 18.34 -5.74
CA ALA A 68 5.91 17.38 -6.84
C ALA A 68 5.08 17.82 -8.04
N GLN A 69 5.60 17.59 -9.24
CA GLN A 69 4.86 17.79 -10.48
C GLN A 69 4.02 16.55 -10.79
N MET A 70 2.71 16.72 -10.83
CA MET A 70 1.73 15.69 -11.14
C MET A 70 1.60 15.49 -12.66
N ASP A 71 0.98 14.37 -13.05
CA ASP A 71 0.82 14.01 -14.47
C ASP A 71 -0.10 14.95 -15.26
N ASP A 72 -0.98 15.68 -14.57
CA ASP A 72 -1.82 16.74 -15.14
C ASP A 72 -1.08 18.08 -15.34
N GLY A 73 0.22 18.11 -15.05
CA GLY A 73 1.07 19.30 -15.15
C GLY A 73 0.98 20.24 -13.96
N THR A 74 0.15 19.95 -12.96
CA THR A 74 0.06 20.77 -11.73
C THR A 74 1.23 20.48 -10.79
N VAL A 75 1.60 21.47 -9.98
CA VAL A 75 2.56 21.28 -8.88
C VAL A 75 1.80 21.24 -7.57
N ARG A 76 1.93 20.13 -6.83
CA ARG A 76 1.25 19.92 -5.56
C ARG A 76 2.28 19.66 -4.47
N ARG A 77 2.07 20.30 -3.32
CA ARG A 77 2.84 19.99 -2.11
C ARG A 77 2.38 18.67 -1.52
N ILE A 78 3.27 17.70 -1.46
CA ILE A 78 3.05 16.42 -0.78
C ILE A 78 3.13 16.67 0.74
N ARG A 79 2.11 16.25 1.47
CA ARG A 79 2.04 16.39 2.93
C ARG A 79 2.67 15.19 3.61
N SER A 80 3.26 15.39 4.78
CA SER A 80 3.78 14.29 5.60
C SER A 80 2.71 13.25 5.95
N SER A 81 1.45 13.66 6.12
CA SER A 81 0.33 12.73 6.36
C SER A 81 0.10 11.75 5.21
N GLU A 82 0.52 12.09 3.98
CA GLU A 82 0.40 11.21 2.81
C GLU A 82 1.46 10.10 2.80
N MET A 83 2.51 10.22 3.63
CA MET A 83 3.59 9.22 3.72
C MET A 83 3.07 7.90 4.27
N LYS A 84 2.22 7.96 5.29
CA LYS A 84 1.57 6.78 5.87
C LYS A 84 0.73 6.03 4.82
N GLU A 85 -0.03 6.78 4.00
CA GLU A 85 -0.82 6.16 2.94
C GLU A 85 0.04 5.63 1.79
N ALA A 86 1.12 6.34 1.44
CA ALA A 86 2.09 5.86 0.47
C ALA A 86 2.79 4.57 0.95
N ALA A 87 3.11 4.48 2.24
CA ALA A 87 3.65 3.27 2.85
C ALA A 87 2.63 2.13 2.78
N ASP A 88 1.36 2.39 3.04
CA ASP A 88 0.29 1.39 2.90
C ASP A 88 0.20 0.84 1.46
N ASP A 89 0.24 1.71 0.46
CA ASP A 89 0.22 1.30 -0.95
C ASP A 89 1.43 0.43 -1.32
N VAL A 90 2.62 0.80 -0.84
CA VAL A 90 3.86 0.03 -1.06
C VAL A 90 3.84 -1.30 -0.31
N MET A 91 3.30 -1.33 0.92
CA MET A 91 3.07 -2.58 1.66
C MET A 91 2.13 -3.52 0.91
N GLY A 92 1.18 -2.98 0.15
CA GLY A 92 0.32 -3.74 -0.77
C GLY A 92 1.08 -4.61 -1.76
N VAL A 93 2.24 -4.15 -2.24
CA VAL A 93 3.12 -4.94 -3.13
C VAL A 93 3.61 -6.21 -2.43
N LEU A 94 4.00 -6.12 -1.17
CA LEU A 94 4.39 -7.29 -0.38
C LEU A 94 3.20 -8.21 -0.14
N PHE A 95 2.04 -7.64 0.23
CA PHE A 95 0.84 -8.42 0.50
C PHE A 95 0.36 -9.22 -0.73
N ASP A 96 0.51 -8.66 -1.93
CA ASP A 96 0.23 -9.36 -3.19
C ASP A 96 1.22 -10.49 -3.50
N ASP A 97 2.46 -10.42 -3.00
CA ASP A 97 3.47 -11.49 -3.19
C ASP A 97 3.35 -12.61 -2.14
N LEU A 98 2.67 -12.37 -1.01
CA LEU A 98 2.45 -13.38 0.03
C LEU A 98 1.77 -14.63 -0.55
N LYS A 99 2.21 -15.81 -0.10
CA LYS A 99 1.56 -17.08 -0.42
C LYS A 99 0.28 -17.23 0.40
N VAL A 100 -0.78 -17.72 -0.25
CA VAL A 100 -2.09 -17.90 0.37
C VAL A 100 -2.04 -19.11 1.32
N TYR A 101 -1.70 -18.84 2.58
CA TYR A 101 -1.65 -19.81 3.68
C TYR A 101 -2.33 -19.22 4.92
N SER A 102 -2.88 -20.07 5.77
CA SER A 102 -3.60 -19.64 7.00
C SER A 102 -2.74 -18.75 7.90
N VAL A 103 -1.44 -19.06 8.06
CA VAL A 103 -0.53 -18.24 8.89
C VAL A 103 -0.38 -16.81 8.35
N ASN A 104 -0.32 -16.66 7.03
CA ASN A 104 -0.25 -15.34 6.40
C ASN A 104 -1.60 -14.62 6.46
N TYR A 105 -2.70 -15.36 6.37
CA TYR A 105 -4.05 -14.82 6.62
C TYR A 105 -4.15 -14.24 8.03
N ASP A 106 -3.83 -15.03 9.06
CA ASP A 106 -3.94 -14.63 10.46
C ASP A 106 -3.09 -13.37 10.74
N SER A 107 -1.85 -13.34 10.23
CA SER A 107 -0.95 -12.20 10.40
C SER A 107 -1.44 -10.95 9.67
N LEU A 108 -1.95 -11.09 8.45
CA LEU A 108 -2.44 -9.97 7.65
C LEU A 108 -3.78 -9.45 8.20
N HIS A 109 -4.62 -10.34 8.69
CA HIS A 109 -5.90 -10.05 9.32
C HIS A 109 -5.70 -9.25 10.61
N ASP A 110 -4.85 -9.73 11.52
CA ASP A 110 -4.52 -9.01 12.76
C ASP A 110 -3.96 -7.61 12.49
N TYR A 111 -3.03 -7.50 11.53
CA TYR A 111 -2.50 -6.23 11.08
C TYR A 111 -3.58 -5.29 10.51
N CYS A 112 -4.47 -5.81 9.66
CA CYS A 112 -5.57 -5.08 9.07
C CYS A 112 -6.51 -4.52 10.15
N MET A 113 -6.90 -5.35 11.12
CA MET A 113 -7.82 -4.95 12.20
C MET A 113 -7.20 -3.91 13.13
N THR A 114 -5.89 -3.97 13.35
CA THR A 114 -5.18 -3.03 14.23
C THR A 114 -4.94 -1.68 13.55
N THR A 115 -4.65 -1.66 12.25
CA THR A 115 -4.16 -0.45 11.56
C THR A 115 -5.16 0.21 10.65
N GLY A 116 -6.19 -0.50 10.19
CA GLY A 116 -7.09 -0.04 9.15
C GLY A 116 -6.43 0.07 7.76
N SER A 117 -5.35 -0.69 7.51
CA SER A 117 -4.63 -0.74 6.23
C SER A 117 -5.58 -1.08 5.07
N PHE A 118 -5.65 -0.20 4.08
CA PHE A 118 -6.50 -0.40 2.90
C PHE A 118 -5.91 -1.50 2.00
N SER A 119 -4.60 -1.48 1.81
CA SER A 119 -3.90 -2.53 1.06
C SER A 119 -4.09 -3.91 1.66
N ALA A 120 -4.05 -4.04 2.99
CA ALA A 120 -4.30 -5.30 3.67
C ALA A 120 -5.77 -5.74 3.47
N MET A 121 -6.74 -4.84 3.64
CA MET A 121 -8.16 -5.13 3.39
C MET A 121 -8.40 -5.63 1.96
N ARG A 122 -7.82 -4.95 0.96
CA ARG A 122 -7.92 -5.38 -0.45
C ARG A 122 -7.40 -6.79 -0.63
N VAL A 123 -6.23 -7.11 -0.10
CA VAL A 123 -5.62 -8.44 -0.26
C VAL A 123 -6.40 -9.51 0.48
N LEU A 124 -6.85 -9.24 1.71
CA LEU A 124 -7.72 -10.15 2.44
C LEU A 124 -9.00 -10.46 1.66
N TYR A 125 -9.64 -9.43 1.11
CA TYR A 125 -10.87 -9.56 0.34
C TYR A 125 -10.67 -10.31 -0.99
N THR A 126 -9.57 -10.05 -1.71
CA THR A 126 -9.36 -10.56 -3.08
C THR A 126 -8.62 -11.90 -3.14
N ARG A 127 -7.75 -12.19 -2.16
CA ARG A 127 -6.86 -13.37 -2.20
C ARG A 127 -7.11 -14.37 -1.07
N TYR A 128 -7.70 -13.93 0.03
CA TYR A 128 -7.96 -14.77 1.20
C TYR A 128 -9.45 -14.94 1.51
N ALA A 129 -10.33 -14.69 0.54
CA ALA A 129 -11.78 -14.77 0.72
C ALA A 129 -12.24 -16.11 1.30
N ASP A 130 -11.61 -17.23 0.93
CA ASP A 130 -11.96 -18.57 1.41
C ASP A 130 -11.68 -18.79 2.91
N PHE A 131 -10.77 -18.00 3.50
CA PHE A 131 -10.47 -18.04 4.94
C PHE A 131 -11.38 -17.13 5.76
N MET A 132 -12.12 -16.24 5.10
CA MET A 132 -12.87 -15.17 5.74
C MET A 132 -14.36 -15.49 5.83
N PRO A 133 -15.00 -15.34 7.01
CA PRO A 133 -16.45 -15.44 7.13
C PRO A 133 -17.19 -14.46 6.22
N ALA A 134 -18.30 -14.88 5.61
CA ALA A 134 -19.08 -14.04 4.70
C ALA A 134 -19.60 -12.74 5.35
N SER A 135 -19.89 -12.75 6.66
CA SER A 135 -20.27 -11.56 7.41
C SER A 135 -19.13 -10.54 7.51
N GLU A 136 -17.91 -11.03 7.73
CA GLU A 136 -16.72 -10.20 7.84
C GLU A 136 -16.31 -9.63 6.48
N ARG A 137 -16.41 -10.44 5.42
CA ARG A 137 -16.21 -9.99 4.04
C ARG A 137 -17.07 -8.77 3.71
N LYS A 138 -18.36 -8.79 4.10
CA LYS A 138 -19.28 -7.66 3.88
C LYS A 138 -18.87 -6.41 4.66
N ILE A 139 -18.36 -6.57 5.88
CA ILE A 139 -17.87 -5.45 6.69
C ILE A 139 -16.65 -4.82 6.02
N ILE A 140 -15.66 -5.63 5.61
CA ILE A 140 -14.46 -5.14 4.91
C ILE A 140 -14.84 -4.47 3.59
N ALA A 141 -15.75 -5.06 2.81
CA ALA A 141 -16.23 -4.44 1.57
C ALA A 141 -16.86 -3.07 1.81
N ARG A 142 -17.66 -2.93 2.88
CA ARG A 142 -18.22 -1.63 3.26
C ARG A 142 -17.12 -0.63 3.64
N ILE A 143 -16.15 -1.02 4.45
CA ILE A 143 -15.03 -0.13 4.85
C ILE A 143 -14.22 0.32 3.62
N ILE A 144 -13.96 -0.58 2.67
CA ILE A 144 -13.29 -0.26 1.41
C ILE A 144 -14.07 0.81 0.64
N ARG A 145 -15.40 0.67 0.54
CA ARG A 145 -16.27 1.63 -0.15
C ARG A 145 -16.30 3.00 0.54
N ASP A 146 -16.34 2.99 1.87
CA ASP A 146 -16.44 4.22 2.67
C ASP A 146 -15.09 4.97 2.75
N SER A 147 -13.95 4.28 2.54
CA SER A 147 -12.61 4.84 2.73
C SER A 147 -11.95 5.39 1.47
N ARG A 148 -12.32 4.93 0.27
CA ARG A 148 -11.69 5.33 -1.00
C ARG A 148 -12.72 5.64 -2.10
N PRO A 149 -12.37 6.51 -3.08
CA PRO A 149 -13.21 6.78 -4.23
C PRO A 149 -13.57 5.50 -5.02
N ARG A 150 -14.73 5.54 -5.67
CA ARG A 150 -15.30 4.38 -6.39
C ARG A 150 -14.37 3.79 -7.42
N GLU A 151 -13.63 4.64 -8.13
CA GLU A 151 -12.70 4.29 -9.19
C GLU A 151 -11.58 3.37 -8.70
N VAL A 152 -11.25 3.44 -7.41
CA VAL A 152 -10.19 2.64 -6.79
C VAL A 152 -10.63 1.20 -6.55
N TRP A 153 -11.87 0.98 -6.05
CA TRP A 153 -12.32 -0.34 -5.63
C TRP A 153 -13.25 -1.05 -6.62
N GLU A 154 -13.97 -0.31 -7.46
CA GLU A 154 -14.93 -0.90 -8.41
C GLU A 154 -14.32 -1.95 -9.36
N PRO A 155 -13.07 -1.83 -9.84
CA PRO A 155 -12.50 -2.81 -10.78
C PRO A 155 -12.37 -4.22 -10.20
N TRP A 156 -12.27 -4.37 -8.88
CA TRP A 156 -11.94 -5.64 -8.23
C TRP A 156 -12.88 -6.04 -7.09
N LEU A 157 -13.72 -5.14 -6.58
CA LEU A 157 -14.76 -5.50 -5.61
C LEU A 157 -15.87 -6.31 -6.31
N ASP A 158 -16.34 -7.37 -5.66
CA ASP A 158 -17.42 -8.21 -6.18
C ASP A 158 -18.67 -7.36 -6.45
N PRO A 159 -19.30 -7.45 -7.64
CA PRO A 159 -20.55 -6.76 -7.94
C PRO A 159 -21.62 -6.88 -6.84
N ALA A 160 -21.72 -8.02 -6.16
CA ALA A 160 -22.68 -8.24 -5.10
C ALA A 160 -22.43 -7.38 -3.83
N ASP A 161 -21.19 -6.92 -3.64
CA ASP A 161 -20.78 -6.13 -2.47
C ASP A 161 -20.60 -4.63 -2.79
N ARG A 162 -20.97 -4.18 -4.01
CA ARG A 162 -20.86 -2.76 -4.43
C ARG A 162 -22.01 -1.87 -3.91
N SER A 163 -23.13 -2.47 -3.52
CA SER A 163 -24.36 -1.79 -3.06
C SER A 163 -24.39 -1.54 -1.56
#